data_AF-A0A2C5WMR2-F1
#
_entry.id   AF-A0A2C5WMR2-F1
#
_cell.length_a   1.000
_cell.length_b   1.000
_cell.length_c   1.000
_cell.angle_alpha   90.00
_cell.angle_beta   90.00
_cell.angle_gamma   90.00
#
_symmetry.space_group_name_H-M   'P 1'
#
loop_
_entity.id
_entity.type
_entity.pdbx_description
1 polymer ?
#
loop_
_entity_poly.entity_id
_entity_poly.type
_entity_poly.pdbx_seq_one_letter_code
_entity_poly.pdbx_strand_id
1 'polypeptide(L)'
;MRLAHLVSLCLPFPWFNDYEPGSSDAVQSPDAITIASSSDSAHPADLYLEEHGYTVNYLSDDGVMVHSSRYNPYLPRPLLYLYINTKHKVTTIFDNNLDQEFGQDGKLELYEIFERLCARKDMKPENMKWVAMDVDNAKVNIDIRNYRRTRLLDPKARIAITPKDEDKWSAFSKNSFYQRASTMVPGANIDKIVINRQERQVRNIDGEPRLANVMMFSFKKPPPTDAPVVSSADAYADELAAEEDLKAALKDAKEASDATIKAALEASGEGCSGTSPGS
;
A
#
# COMPACT_ATOMS: atom_id res chain seq x y z
N MET A 1 -33.14 -28.52 -49.47
CA MET A 1 -34.19 -27.47 -49.61
C MET A 1 -35.45 -27.97 -48.91
N ARG A 2 -36.11 -27.09 -48.14
CA ARG A 2 -37.37 -27.25 -47.37
C ARG A 2 -37.25 -27.55 -45.86
N LEU A 3 -37.39 -26.45 -45.13
CA LEU A 3 -38.12 -26.17 -43.88
C LEU A 3 -38.76 -27.32 -43.08
N ALA A 4 -38.55 -27.27 -41.76
CA ALA A 4 -39.53 -27.56 -40.71
C ALA A 4 -39.12 -26.72 -39.46
N HIS A 5 -39.88 -25.68 -39.11
CA HIS A 5 -41.04 -25.62 -38.21
C HIS A 5 -40.68 -25.19 -36.77
N LEU A 6 -41.17 -24.00 -36.44
CA LEU A 6 -41.34 -23.41 -35.12
C LEU A 6 -42.12 -24.33 -34.18
N VAL A 7 -41.68 -24.44 -32.92
CA VAL A 7 -42.59 -24.67 -31.79
C VAL A 7 -42.18 -23.76 -30.64
N SER A 8 -43.13 -22.89 -30.31
CA SER A 8 -43.22 -22.05 -29.12
C SER A 8 -43.50 -22.92 -27.89
N LEU A 9 -42.77 -22.69 -26.80
CA LEU A 9 -43.23 -23.09 -25.46
C LEU A 9 -42.99 -21.96 -24.48
N CYS A 10 -44.11 -21.54 -23.90
CA CYS A 10 -44.27 -20.51 -22.90
C CYS A 10 -44.60 -21.22 -21.58
N LEU A 11 -44.13 -20.62 -20.47
CA LEU A 11 -44.59 -20.77 -19.07
C LEU A 11 -44.14 -22.02 -18.29
N PRO A 12 -44.23 -22.05 -16.94
CA PRO A 12 -44.37 -20.98 -15.95
C PRO A 12 -43.32 -21.06 -14.80
N PHE A 13 -43.09 -19.95 -14.09
CA PHE A 13 -42.47 -19.96 -12.76
C PHE A 13 -43.55 -20.09 -11.68
N PRO A 14 -43.47 -21.10 -10.79
CA PRO A 14 -44.22 -21.10 -9.55
C PRO A 14 -43.30 -20.79 -8.35
N TRP A 15 -43.81 -19.92 -7.48
CA TRP A 15 -43.73 -20.01 -6.02
C TRP A 15 -42.43 -19.56 -5.36
N PHE A 16 -42.49 -18.41 -4.67
CA PHE A 16 -42.16 -18.37 -3.24
C PHE A 16 -43.14 -17.46 -2.52
N ASN A 17 -43.52 -17.92 -1.33
CA ASN A 17 -44.62 -17.48 -0.49
C ASN A 17 -44.38 -16.10 0.14
N ASP A 18 -45.52 -15.48 0.44
CA ASP A 18 -45.70 -14.48 1.48
C ASP A 18 -45.07 -14.93 2.81
N TYR A 19 -44.33 -14.03 3.45
CA TYR A 19 -44.01 -14.11 4.87
C TYR A 19 -44.28 -12.74 5.50
N GLU A 20 -45.29 -12.67 6.37
CA GLU A 20 -45.57 -11.52 7.22
C GLU A 20 -44.46 -11.31 8.28
N PRO A 21 -44.27 -10.08 8.77
CA PRO A 21 -43.17 -9.75 9.67
C PRO A 21 -43.52 -10.09 11.12
N GLY A 22 -42.85 -11.12 11.66
CA GLY A 22 -42.82 -11.44 13.08
C GLY A 22 -41.71 -10.67 13.81
N SER A 23 -42.14 -9.90 14.79
CA SER A 23 -41.43 -9.26 15.91
C SER A 23 -40.01 -9.76 16.25
N SER A 24 -39.11 -8.76 16.40
CA SER A 24 -37.97 -8.65 17.32
C SER A 24 -37.28 -9.92 17.80
N ASP A 25 -36.06 -10.14 17.28
CA ASP A 25 -34.91 -10.45 18.14
C ASP A 25 -33.67 -9.82 17.51
N ALA A 26 -33.00 -8.98 18.29
CA ALA A 26 -31.78 -8.30 17.90
C ALA A 26 -30.65 -9.34 17.81
N VAL A 27 -30.32 -9.75 16.59
CA VAL A 27 -29.09 -10.50 16.32
C VAL A 27 -27.94 -9.51 16.45
N GLN A 28 -27.22 -9.63 17.57
CA GLN A 28 -25.93 -8.99 17.78
C GLN A 28 -24.98 -9.36 16.63
N SER A 29 -24.51 -8.32 15.93
CA SER A 29 -23.40 -8.41 14.99
C SER A 29 -22.16 -8.94 15.72
N PRO A 30 -21.36 -9.83 15.11
CA PRO A 30 -20.14 -10.31 15.74
C PRO A 30 -19.17 -9.15 15.97
N ASP A 31 -18.59 -9.15 17.17
CA ASP A 31 -17.86 -8.06 17.76
C ASP A 31 -16.80 -7.45 16.85
N ALA A 32 -16.87 -6.13 16.72
CA ALA A 32 -15.81 -5.32 16.18
C ALA A 32 -14.54 -5.58 16.99
N ILE A 33 -13.43 -5.82 16.28
CA ILE A 33 -12.07 -5.78 16.81
C ILE A 33 -11.98 -4.60 17.77
N THR A 34 -11.48 -4.81 18.99
CA THR A 34 -11.24 -3.75 19.97
C THR A 34 -10.30 -2.70 19.36
N ILE A 35 -10.90 -1.67 18.76
CA ILE A 35 -10.23 -0.45 18.36
C ILE A 35 -9.96 0.28 19.67
N ALA A 36 -8.67 0.47 19.98
CA ALA A 36 -8.30 1.48 20.95
C ALA A 36 -8.67 2.85 20.35
N SER A 37 -9.92 3.25 20.50
CA SER A 37 -10.33 4.64 20.37
C SER A 37 -9.72 5.37 21.57
N SER A 38 -8.46 5.78 21.46
CA SER A 38 -7.97 6.82 22.36
C SER A 38 -8.81 8.06 22.04
N SER A 39 -9.59 8.49 23.02
CA SER A 39 -10.32 9.76 23.00
C SER A 39 -9.35 10.93 23.20
N ASP A 40 -8.25 10.92 22.45
CA ASP A 40 -7.44 12.11 22.23
C ASP A 40 -8.24 13.03 21.33
N SER A 41 -8.25 14.32 21.65
CA SER A 41 -8.73 15.36 20.73
C SER A 41 -8.26 15.04 19.32
N ALA A 42 -9.18 14.85 18.38
CA ALA A 42 -8.87 14.41 17.03
C ALA A 42 -7.72 15.24 16.44
N HIS A 43 -6.64 14.58 16.05
CA HIS A 43 -5.46 15.26 15.53
C HIS A 43 -5.86 16.05 14.27
N PRO A 44 -5.38 17.29 14.06
CA PRO A 44 -5.81 18.11 12.91
C PRO A 44 -5.61 17.43 11.55
N ALA A 45 -4.60 16.57 11.42
CA ALA A 45 -4.37 15.77 10.23
C ALA A 45 -5.49 14.75 9.97
N ASP A 46 -6.03 14.12 11.01
CA ASP A 46 -7.10 13.14 10.91
C ASP A 46 -8.40 13.82 10.51
N LEU A 47 -8.70 14.97 11.15
CA LEU A 47 -9.88 15.79 10.84
C LEU A 47 -9.88 16.22 9.37
N TYR A 48 -8.74 16.68 8.85
CA TYR A 48 -8.62 17.03 7.44
C TYR A 48 -8.92 15.84 6.52
N LEU A 49 -8.41 14.65 6.84
CA LEU A 49 -8.65 13.45 6.05
C LEU A 49 -10.13 13.03 6.12
N GLU A 50 -10.74 13.11 7.30
CA GLU A 50 -12.16 12.82 7.51
C GLU A 50 -13.07 13.78 6.74
N GLU A 51 -12.79 15.08 6.75
CA GLU A 51 -13.50 16.10 5.96
C GLU A 51 -13.45 15.82 4.45
N HIS A 52 -12.40 15.12 3.98
CA HIS A 52 -12.25 14.70 2.59
C HIS A 52 -12.80 13.28 2.34
N GLY A 53 -13.46 12.66 3.32
CA GLY A 53 -14.13 11.35 3.17
C GLY A 53 -13.21 10.15 3.40
N TYR A 54 -12.07 10.34 4.05
CA TYR A 54 -11.13 9.27 4.39
C TYR A 54 -11.24 8.88 5.87
N THR A 55 -11.13 7.58 6.15
CA THR A 55 -10.99 7.06 7.52
C THR A 55 -9.63 6.43 7.67
N VAL A 56 -8.93 6.75 8.75
CA VAL A 56 -7.56 6.26 9.00
C VAL A 56 -7.54 5.32 10.18
N ASN A 57 -7.02 4.11 9.94
CA ASN A 57 -6.77 3.10 10.96
C ASN A 57 -5.27 3.04 11.24
N TYR A 58 -4.89 3.47 12.44
CA TYR A 58 -3.53 3.36 12.95
C TYR A 58 -3.33 2.01 13.63
N LEU A 59 -2.34 1.26 13.16
CA LEU A 59 -1.99 -0.06 13.68
C LEU A 59 -0.94 0.09 14.79
N SER A 60 -0.85 -0.90 15.68
CA SER A 60 0.07 -0.88 16.83
C SER A 60 1.55 -0.72 16.43
N ASP A 61 1.89 -1.21 15.23
CA ASP A 61 3.25 -1.25 14.73
C ASP A 61 3.48 -0.17 13.67
N ASP A 62 3.08 1.08 13.91
CA ASP A 62 3.30 2.23 13.02
C ASP A 62 2.70 2.14 11.60
N GLY A 63 2.07 1.03 11.25
CA GLY A 63 1.31 0.81 10.03
C GLY A 63 0.06 1.67 9.99
N VAL A 64 -0.31 2.10 8.80
CA VAL A 64 -1.47 2.97 8.57
C VAL A 64 -2.27 2.43 7.40
N MET A 65 -3.55 2.17 7.65
CA MET A 65 -4.53 1.83 6.61
C MET A 65 -5.48 3.01 6.42
N VAL A 66 -5.57 3.51 5.20
CA VAL A 66 -6.54 4.55 4.83
C VAL A 66 -7.65 3.91 4.04
N HIS A 67 -8.88 4.24 4.41
CA HIS A 67 -10.11 3.77 3.79
C HIS A 67 -10.89 4.95 3.23
N SER A 68 -11.72 4.68 2.24
CA SER A 68 -12.68 5.63 1.67
C SER A 68 -13.93 4.86 1.30
N SER A 69 -15.12 5.42 1.59
CA SER A 69 -16.39 4.86 1.12
C SER A 69 -16.55 4.93 -0.41
N ARG A 70 -15.73 5.77 -1.06
CA ARG A 70 -15.63 5.88 -2.52
C ARG A 70 -14.72 4.81 -3.13
N TYR A 71 -14.04 4.00 -2.32
CA TYR A 71 -13.32 2.82 -2.80
C TYR A 71 -14.22 1.60 -2.73
N ASN A 72 -14.09 0.69 -3.70
CA ASN A 72 -14.97 -0.47 -3.87
C ASN A 72 -15.31 -1.16 -2.53
N PRO A 73 -16.56 -1.04 -2.03
CA PRO A 73 -16.93 -1.48 -0.69
C PRO A 73 -16.93 -3.01 -0.55
N TYR A 74 -16.87 -3.73 -1.67
CA TYR A 74 -16.85 -5.19 -1.71
C TYR A 74 -15.44 -5.76 -1.62
N LEU A 75 -14.39 -4.92 -1.65
CA LEU A 75 -13.02 -5.37 -1.48
C LEU A 75 -12.59 -5.19 -0.01
N PRO A 76 -12.12 -6.26 0.67
CA PRO A 76 -11.64 -6.17 2.05
C PRO A 76 -10.22 -5.55 2.14
N ARG A 77 -9.92 -4.59 1.26
CA ARG A 77 -8.61 -3.97 1.12
C ARG A 77 -8.69 -2.48 1.45
N PRO A 78 -7.68 -1.92 2.12
CA PRO A 78 -7.61 -0.48 2.28
C PRO A 78 -7.35 0.19 0.93
N LEU A 79 -7.76 1.46 0.83
CA LEU A 79 -7.43 2.30 -0.31
C LEU A 79 -5.92 2.54 -0.39
N LEU A 80 -5.29 2.75 0.76
CA LEU A 80 -3.85 2.90 0.92
C LEU A 80 -3.39 2.12 2.15
N TYR A 81 -2.33 1.34 2.01
CA TYR A 81 -1.67 0.69 3.14
C TYR A 81 -0.18 1.01 3.11
N LEU A 82 0.30 1.64 4.19
CA LEU A 82 1.69 2.07 4.29
C LEU A 82 2.23 1.98 5.72
N TYR A 83 3.54 2.08 5.83
CA TYR A 83 4.29 2.12 7.08
C TYR A 83 5.28 3.28 7.04
N ILE A 84 5.24 4.15 8.04
CA ILE A 84 6.09 5.34 8.14
C ILE A 84 7.11 5.13 9.25
N ASN A 85 8.36 4.88 8.88
CA ASN A 85 9.48 4.76 9.81
C ASN A 85 10.14 6.12 10.03
N THR A 86 9.79 6.81 11.11
CA THR A 86 10.34 8.14 11.44
C THR A 86 11.82 8.06 11.83
N LYS A 87 12.24 6.96 12.46
CA LYS A 87 13.62 6.73 12.91
C LYS A 87 14.60 6.66 11.73
N HIS A 88 14.29 5.83 10.74
CA HIS A 88 15.12 5.61 9.56
C HIS A 88 14.74 6.54 8.39
N LYS A 89 13.66 7.33 8.53
CA LYS A 89 13.16 8.28 7.52
C LYS A 89 12.87 7.57 6.20
N VAL A 90 12.13 6.46 6.30
CA VAL A 90 11.71 5.62 5.17
C VAL A 90 10.22 5.40 5.27
N THR A 91 9.50 5.54 4.16
CA THR A 91 8.10 5.12 4.06
C THR A 91 7.99 3.93 3.12
N THR A 92 7.26 2.90 3.53
CA THR A 92 6.95 1.73 2.70
C THR A 92 5.46 1.71 2.38
N ILE A 93 5.09 1.69 1.10
CA ILE A 93 3.71 1.58 0.63
C ILE A 93 3.51 0.14 0.13
N PHE A 94 2.60 -0.59 0.77
CA PHE A 94 2.28 -1.97 0.43
C PHE A 94 1.18 -2.07 -0.61
N ASP A 95 0.14 -1.23 -0.49
CA ASP A 95 -0.98 -1.16 -1.42
C ASP A 95 -1.32 0.31 -1.69
N ASN A 96 -1.53 0.66 -2.95
CA ASN A 96 -1.99 2.00 -3.36
C ASN A 96 -3.06 1.89 -4.44
N ASN A 97 -4.32 1.96 -4.00
CA ASN A 97 -5.49 1.85 -4.85
C ASN A 97 -6.17 3.20 -5.12
N LEU A 98 -5.48 4.33 -4.90
CA LEU A 98 -6.05 5.68 -5.06
C LEU A 98 -6.64 5.93 -6.47
N ASP A 99 -6.07 5.32 -7.51
CA ASP A 99 -6.58 5.42 -8.88
C ASP A 99 -7.92 4.68 -9.10
N GLN A 100 -8.33 3.83 -8.16
CA GLN A 100 -9.57 3.04 -8.21
C GLN A 100 -10.71 3.67 -7.40
N GLU A 101 -10.48 4.81 -6.75
CA GLU A 101 -11.51 5.56 -6.04
C GLU A 101 -12.51 6.18 -7.03
N PHE A 102 -13.82 6.03 -6.76
CA PHE A 102 -14.89 6.60 -7.57
C PHE A 102 -15.13 8.08 -7.25
N GLY A 103 -15.48 8.88 -8.26
CA GLY A 103 -15.72 10.32 -8.10
C GLY A 103 -14.43 11.15 -8.06
N GLN A 104 -14.57 12.47 -8.18
CA GLN A 104 -13.44 13.42 -8.14
C GLN A 104 -13.54 14.39 -6.96
N ASP A 105 -14.76 14.69 -6.50
CA ASP A 105 -14.97 15.66 -5.43
C ASP A 105 -14.41 15.15 -4.10
N GLY A 106 -13.51 15.95 -3.51
CA GLY A 106 -12.84 15.62 -2.25
C GLY A 106 -11.79 14.52 -2.35
N LYS A 107 -11.46 14.05 -3.56
CA LYS A 107 -10.37 13.08 -3.77
C LYS A 107 -9.03 13.77 -3.53
N LEU A 108 -8.22 13.18 -2.65
CA LEU A 108 -6.87 13.63 -2.37
C LEU A 108 -5.86 12.79 -3.17
N GLU A 109 -4.81 13.45 -3.63
CA GLU A 109 -3.66 12.80 -4.22
C GLU A 109 -2.80 12.12 -3.13
N LEU A 110 -1.97 11.16 -3.54
CA LEU A 110 -1.12 10.40 -2.60
C LEU A 110 -0.25 11.31 -1.71
N TYR A 111 0.31 12.38 -2.29
CA TYR A 111 1.21 13.28 -1.57
C TYR A 111 0.46 14.08 -0.49
N GLU A 112 -0.81 14.44 -0.73
CA GLU A 112 -1.64 15.17 0.24
C GLU A 112 -1.96 14.27 1.44
N ILE A 113 -2.38 13.02 1.17
CA ILE A 113 -2.62 12.04 2.25
C ILE A 113 -1.32 11.80 3.03
N PHE A 114 -0.21 11.59 2.32
CA PHE A 114 1.09 11.33 2.93
C PHE A 114 1.57 12.49 3.82
N GLU A 115 1.41 13.74 3.39
CA GLU A 115 1.75 14.92 4.17
C GLU A 115 1.00 14.94 5.51
N ARG A 116 -0.32 14.65 5.49
CA ARG A 116 -1.14 14.58 6.71
C ARG A 116 -0.66 13.46 7.65
N LEU A 117 -0.36 12.28 7.09
CA LEU A 117 0.14 11.16 7.89
C LEU A 117 1.53 11.44 8.48
N CYS A 118 2.41 12.13 7.75
CA CYS A 118 3.70 12.58 8.27
C CYS A 118 3.53 13.61 9.40
N ALA A 119 2.63 14.59 9.23
CA ALA A 119 2.37 15.62 10.23
C ALA A 119 1.91 15.03 11.57
N ARG A 120 1.08 13.98 11.55
CA ARG A 120 0.67 13.25 12.76
C ARG A 120 1.85 12.59 13.50
N LYS A 121 2.89 12.20 12.77
CA LYS A 121 4.09 11.57 13.35
C LYS A 121 5.20 12.58 13.65
N ASP A 122 4.86 13.86 13.78
CA ASP A 122 5.81 14.96 13.99
C ASP A 122 6.97 14.96 12.98
N MET A 123 6.69 14.52 11.75
CA MET A 123 7.68 14.41 10.69
C MET A 123 7.26 15.28 9.50
N LYS A 124 8.24 15.97 8.92
CA LYS A 124 8.05 16.69 7.67
C LYS A 124 8.39 15.81 6.47
N PRO A 125 7.60 15.78 5.39
CA PRO A 125 7.88 14.97 4.21
C PRO A 125 9.27 15.20 3.62
N GLU A 126 9.80 16.42 3.66
CA GLU A 126 11.13 16.79 3.12
C GLU A 126 12.29 16.18 3.92
N ASN A 127 12.01 15.57 5.07
CA ASN A 127 13.01 14.84 5.85
C ASN A 127 13.07 13.36 5.47
N MET A 128 12.16 12.88 4.62
CA MET A 128 12.15 11.51 4.13
C MET A 128 13.39 11.24 3.26
N LYS A 129 14.15 10.20 3.60
CA LYS A 129 15.33 9.77 2.82
C LYS A 129 14.94 8.82 1.71
N TRP A 130 13.92 7.99 1.95
CA TRP A 130 13.49 6.95 1.02
C TRP A 130 11.97 6.77 0.99
N VAL A 131 11.47 6.43 -0.20
CA VAL A 131 10.11 5.90 -0.38
C VAL A 131 10.23 4.55 -1.08
N ALA A 132 9.68 3.50 -0.46
CA ALA A 132 9.56 2.17 -1.01
C ALA A 132 8.11 1.89 -1.38
N MET A 133 7.87 1.29 -2.54
CA MET A 133 6.54 0.94 -3.02
C MET A 133 6.56 -0.49 -3.59
N ASP A 134 5.64 -1.33 -3.12
CA ASP A 134 5.37 -2.62 -3.74
C ASP A 134 4.78 -2.39 -5.14
N VAL A 135 5.28 -3.13 -6.14
CA VAL A 135 4.87 -2.98 -7.54
C VAL A 135 3.67 -3.87 -7.82
N ASP A 136 2.48 -3.27 -7.81
CA ASP A 136 1.21 -3.90 -8.16
C ASP A 136 0.88 -3.84 -9.67
N ASN A 137 1.58 -3.00 -10.42
CA ASN A 137 1.33 -2.81 -11.84
C ASN A 137 1.96 -3.92 -12.69
N ALA A 138 1.13 -4.65 -13.44
CA ALA A 138 1.57 -5.76 -14.30
C ALA A 138 2.57 -5.32 -15.39
N LYS A 139 2.37 -4.15 -16.00
CA LYS A 139 3.26 -3.62 -17.03
C LYS A 139 4.64 -3.30 -16.45
N VAL A 140 4.71 -2.62 -15.31
CA VAL A 140 5.99 -2.31 -14.64
C VAL A 140 6.71 -3.60 -14.23
N ASN A 141 5.99 -4.61 -13.74
CA ASN A 141 6.56 -5.93 -13.46
C ASN A 141 7.15 -6.62 -14.70
N ILE A 142 6.51 -6.49 -15.87
CA ILE A 142 7.05 -6.97 -17.16
C ILE A 142 8.32 -6.19 -17.53
N ASP A 143 8.31 -4.86 -17.40
CA ASP A 143 9.44 -4.01 -17.74
C ASP A 143 10.67 -4.33 -16.86
N ILE A 144 10.48 -4.56 -15.56
CA ILE A 144 11.53 -5.05 -14.63
C ILE A 144 12.08 -6.41 -15.07
N ARG A 145 11.20 -7.36 -15.43
CA ARG A 145 11.61 -8.70 -15.87
C ARG A 145 12.41 -8.64 -17.17
N ASN A 146 11.95 -7.85 -18.12
CA ASN A 146 12.63 -7.63 -19.39
C ASN A 146 14.01 -7.02 -19.17
N TYR A 147 14.12 -6.00 -18.33
CA TYR A 147 15.39 -5.37 -17.98
C TYR A 147 16.41 -6.37 -17.43
N ARG A 148 16.01 -7.24 -16.49
CA ARG A 148 16.88 -8.30 -15.96
C ARG A 148 17.34 -9.26 -17.06
N ARG A 149 16.41 -9.73 -17.89
CA ARG A 149 16.69 -10.68 -18.98
C ARG A 149 17.64 -10.10 -20.02
N THR A 150 17.40 -8.88 -20.50
CA THR A 150 18.23 -8.25 -21.55
C THR A 150 19.64 -7.95 -21.08
N ARG A 151 19.84 -7.81 -19.76
CA ARG A 151 21.16 -7.57 -19.14
C ARG A 151 21.75 -8.83 -18.49
N LEU A 152 21.19 -10.00 -18.76
CA LEU A 152 21.65 -11.30 -18.23
C LEU A 152 21.80 -11.31 -16.70
N LEU A 153 20.93 -10.57 -16.00
CA LEU A 153 20.90 -10.54 -14.54
C LEU A 153 20.10 -11.73 -14.00
N ASP A 154 20.47 -12.21 -12.81
CA ASP A 154 19.65 -13.18 -12.07
C ASP A 154 18.21 -12.65 -11.90
N PRO A 155 17.16 -13.49 -12.01
CA PRO A 155 15.77 -13.06 -11.86
C PRO A 155 15.44 -12.37 -10.53
N LYS A 156 16.22 -12.63 -9.48
CA LYS A 156 16.15 -12.02 -8.13
C LYS A 156 17.21 -10.93 -7.92
N ALA A 157 18.08 -10.66 -8.90
CA ALA A 157 19.10 -9.64 -8.77
C ALA A 157 18.51 -8.28 -8.39
N ARG A 158 19.18 -7.61 -7.45
CA ARG A 158 18.97 -6.20 -7.12
C ARG A 158 19.38 -5.35 -8.32
N ILE A 159 18.51 -4.45 -8.72
CA ILE A 159 18.80 -3.40 -9.70
C ILE A 159 19.04 -2.12 -8.89
N ALA A 160 20.13 -1.42 -9.16
CA ALA A 160 20.40 -0.09 -8.62
C ALA A 160 20.84 0.81 -9.77
N ILE A 161 20.19 1.97 -9.90
CA ILE A 161 20.41 2.90 -10.99
C ILE A 161 20.43 4.33 -10.44
N THR A 162 21.29 5.15 -11.03
CA THR A 162 21.41 6.58 -10.72
C THR A 162 21.12 7.42 -11.97
N PRO A 163 20.87 8.73 -11.85
CA PRO A 163 20.71 9.61 -13.00
C PRO A 163 21.91 9.59 -13.98
N LYS A 164 23.10 9.20 -13.52
CA LYS A 164 24.30 9.07 -14.37
C LYS A 164 24.23 7.87 -15.32
N ASP A 165 23.35 6.91 -15.05
CA ASP A 165 23.10 5.74 -15.89
C ASP A 165 21.97 6.04 -16.90
N GLU A 166 22.14 7.01 -17.81
CA GLU A 166 21.03 7.55 -18.64
C GLU A 166 20.17 6.48 -19.35
N ASP A 167 20.82 5.46 -19.91
CA ASP A 167 20.18 4.33 -20.60
C ASP A 167 19.33 3.46 -19.66
N LYS A 168 19.75 3.35 -18.40
CA LYS A 168 19.04 2.57 -17.35
C LYS A 168 17.98 3.42 -16.65
N TRP A 169 18.29 4.69 -16.40
CA TRP A 169 17.46 5.64 -15.67
C TRP A 169 16.12 5.84 -16.38
N SER A 170 16.18 6.13 -17.68
CA SER A 170 14.99 6.40 -18.49
C SER A 170 14.01 5.22 -18.58
N ALA A 171 14.46 3.99 -18.30
CA ALA A 171 13.60 2.81 -18.27
C ALA A 171 12.64 2.81 -17.06
N PHE A 172 13.00 3.45 -15.96
CA PHE A 172 12.23 3.44 -14.71
C PHE A 172 11.78 4.82 -14.24
N SER A 173 12.44 5.90 -14.67
CA SER A 173 12.09 7.27 -14.28
C SER A 173 10.81 7.81 -14.94
N LYS A 174 10.23 7.08 -15.90
CA LYS A 174 9.03 7.47 -16.65
C LYS A 174 7.75 6.79 -16.17
N ASN A 175 7.83 5.90 -15.19
CA ASN A 175 6.66 5.19 -14.68
C ASN A 175 5.94 5.97 -13.57
N SER A 176 4.71 5.56 -13.26
CA SER A 176 3.87 6.23 -12.25
C SER A 176 4.45 6.14 -10.83
N PHE A 177 5.24 5.11 -10.50
CA PHE A 177 5.88 4.99 -9.19
C PHE A 177 6.93 6.08 -8.98
N TYR A 178 7.74 6.38 -10.00
CA TYR A 178 8.70 7.49 -9.96
C TYR A 178 7.97 8.83 -9.76
N GLN A 179 6.90 9.07 -10.52
CA GLN A 179 6.12 10.31 -10.42
C GLN A 179 5.51 10.48 -9.02
N ARG A 180 4.86 9.44 -8.50
CA ARG A 180 4.30 9.42 -7.13
C ARG A 180 5.38 9.66 -6.07
N ALA A 181 6.52 8.98 -6.17
CA ALA A 181 7.63 9.21 -5.23
C ALA A 181 8.14 10.66 -5.30
N SER A 182 8.25 11.22 -6.50
CA SER A 182 8.76 12.58 -6.69
C SER A 182 7.85 13.67 -6.11
N THR A 183 6.54 13.44 -6.03
CA THR A 183 5.60 14.40 -5.43
C THR A 183 5.49 14.25 -3.91
N MET A 184 5.82 13.09 -3.36
CA MET A 184 5.76 12.83 -1.91
C MET A 184 6.81 13.57 -1.09
N VAL A 185 7.97 13.90 -1.68
CA VAL A 185 9.09 14.54 -0.97
C VAL A 185 9.41 15.88 -1.64
N PRO A 186 8.65 16.95 -1.34
CA PRO A 186 8.82 18.24 -2.00
C PRO A 186 10.22 18.83 -1.76
N GLY A 187 10.76 19.50 -2.78
CA GLY A 187 12.08 20.15 -2.70
C GLY A 187 13.28 19.20 -2.75
N ALA A 188 13.08 17.90 -2.90
CA ALA A 188 14.15 16.92 -3.11
C ALA A 188 14.09 16.30 -4.51
N ASN A 189 15.24 15.85 -5.01
CA ASN A 189 15.32 15.10 -6.26
C ASN A 189 15.55 13.61 -5.96
N ILE A 190 14.96 12.74 -6.78
CA ILE A 190 15.28 11.32 -6.73
C ILE A 190 16.68 11.13 -7.34
N ASP A 191 17.61 10.59 -6.56
CA ASP A 191 19.02 10.42 -6.96
C ASP A 191 19.44 8.95 -7.10
N LYS A 192 18.61 8.02 -6.62
CA LYS A 192 18.78 6.58 -6.84
C LYS A 192 17.43 5.88 -6.92
N ILE A 193 17.33 4.90 -7.81
CA ILE A 193 16.23 3.92 -7.83
C ILE A 193 16.84 2.55 -7.56
N VAL A 194 16.28 1.84 -6.59
CA VAL A 194 16.62 0.46 -6.28
C VAL A 194 15.39 -0.40 -6.52
N ILE A 195 15.56 -1.55 -7.15
CA ILE A 195 14.50 -2.53 -7.36
C ILE A 195 14.97 -3.88 -6.82
N ASN A 196 14.20 -4.44 -5.89
CA ASN A 196 14.49 -5.73 -5.30
C ASN A 196 13.23 -6.59 -5.22
N ARG A 197 13.37 -7.91 -5.09
CA ARG A 197 12.28 -8.79 -4.69
C ARG A 197 12.22 -8.90 -3.18
N GLN A 198 11.02 -8.85 -2.62
CA GLN A 198 10.77 -9.10 -1.20
C GLN A 198 9.62 -10.08 -1.05
N GLU A 199 9.72 -10.95 -0.04
CA GLU A 199 8.63 -11.82 0.35
C GLU A 199 7.64 -11.04 1.22
N ARG A 200 6.37 -11.07 0.81
CA ARG A 200 5.25 -10.38 1.45
C ARG A 200 4.21 -11.41 1.83
N GLN A 201 3.72 -11.37 3.07
CA GLN A 201 2.49 -12.07 3.39
C GLN A 201 1.32 -11.45 2.62
N VAL A 202 0.35 -12.27 2.23
CA VAL A 202 -0.84 -11.82 1.48
C VAL A 202 -2.08 -12.12 2.29
N ARG A 203 -2.97 -11.14 2.40
CA ARG A 203 -4.20 -11.24 3.19
C ARG A 203 -5.22 -12.28 2.68
N ASN A 204 -5.13 -12.74 1.42
CA ASN A 204 -6.29 -13.31 0.73
C ASN A 204 -6.18 -14.78 0.24
N ILE A 205 -5.05 -15.48 0.35
CA ILE A 205 -4.94 -16.87 -0.14
C ILE A 205 -3.95 -17.65 0.75
N ASP A 206 -4.42 -18.73 1.37
CA ASP A 206 -3.69 -19.85 1.99
C ASP A 206 -2.48 -19.54 2.92
N GLY A 207 -2.23 -18.27 3.24
CA GLY A 207 -1.08 -17.82 4.02
C GLY A 207 0.27 -17.90 3.28
N GLU A 208 0.28 -18.20 1.98
CA GLU A 208 1.54 -18.36 1.24
C GLU A 208 2.15 -16.99 0.89
N PRO A 209 3.42 -16.73 1.27
CA PRO A 209 4.10 -15.49 0.93
C PRO A 209 4.18 -15.28 -0.59
N ARG A 210 3.83 -14.08 -1.06
CA ARG A 210 4.11 -13.66 -2.44
C ARG A 210 5.49 -13.03 -2.55
N LEU A 211 6.20 -13.31 -3.64
CA LEU A 211 7.37 -12.52 -4.04
C LEU A 211 6.91 -11.27 -4.79
N ALA A 212 7.00 -10.11 -4.15
CA ALA A 212 6.71 -8.81 -4.75
C ALA A 212 8.01 -8.15 -5.25
N ASN A 213 7.97 -7.46 -6.41
CA ASN A 213 8.99 -6.46 -6.70
C ASN A 213 8.68 -5.21 -5.88
N VAL A 214 9.71 -4.61 -5.31
CA VAL A 214 9.63 -3.36 -4.56
C VAL A 214 10.53 -2.35 -5.25
N MET A 215 9.99 -1.19 -5.58
CA MET A 215 10.76 -0.05 -6.08
C MET A 215 11.02 0.91 -4.94
N MET A 216 12.28 1.27 -4.72
CA MET A 216 12.74 2.16 -3.67
C MET A 216 13.42 3.37 -4.31
N PHE A 217 13.05 4.56 -3.87
CA PHE A 217 13.52 5.84 -4.40
C PHE A 217 14.24 6.57 -3.27
N SER A 218 15.53 6.88 -3.43
CA SER A 218 16.22 7.77 -2.50
C SER A 218 16.08 9.20 -2.93
N PHE A 219 16.11 10.09 -1.95
CA PHE A 219 15.99 11.52 -2.14
C PHE A 219 17.25 12.23 -1.69
N LYS A 220 17.70 13.17 -2.52
CA LYS A 220 18.79 14.08 -2.20
C LYS A 220 18.32 15.52 -2.35
N LYS A 221 18.60 16.32 -1.32
CA LYS A 221 18.39 17.77 -1.38
C LYS A 221 19.45 18.40 -2.28
N PRO A 222 19.09 19.39 -3.11
CA PRO A 222 20.08 20.17 -3.82
C PRO A 222 21.02 20.82 -2.79
N PRO A 223 22.34 20.84 -3.05
CA PRO A 223 23.27 21.51 -2.14
C PRO A 223 22.92 23.00 -2.05
N PRO A 224 23.04 23.63 -0.88
CA PRO A 224 22.99 25.08 -0.78
C PRO A 224 24.07 25.70 -1.69
N THR A 225 23.78 26.89 -2.22
CA THR A 225 24.62 27.56 -3.24
C THR A 225 26.09 27.71 -2.83
N ASP A 226 26.38 27.74 -1.52
CA ASP A 226 27.73 27.90 -0.96
C ASP A 226 28.24 26.66 -0.19
N ALA A 227 27.73 25.46 -0.51
CA ALA A 227 28.12 24.25 0.21
C ALA A 227 29.60 23.89 -0.01
N PRO A 228 30.37 23.56 1.05
CA PRO A 228 31.73 23.06 0.90
C PRO A 228 31.74 21.73 0.15
N VAL A 229 32.80 21.49 -0.63
CA VAL A 229 32.99 20.25 -1.37
C VAL A 229 33.13 19.09 -0.37
N VAL A 230 32.14 18.21 -0.33
CA VAL A 230 32.16 16.99 0.49
C VAL A 230 33.20 16.02 -0.08
N SER A 231 34.00 15.41 0.78
CA SER A 231 35.00 14.42 0.35
C SER A 231 34.32 13.16 -0.19
N SER A 232 34.98 12.43 -1.10
CA SER A 232 34.43 11.20 -1.65
C SER A 232 34.28 10.08 -0.61
N ALA A 233 35.11 10.09 0.43
CA ALA A 233 35.04 9.11 1.52
C ALA A 233 33.81 9.33 2.41
N ASP A 234 33.53 10.59 2.76
CA ASP A 234 32.37 10.94 3.59
C ASP A 234 31.06 10.65 2.84
N ALA A 235 31.00 10.99 1.54
CA ALA A 235 29.85 10.70 0.70
C ALA A 235 29.55 9.19 0.59
N TYR A 236 30.60 8.36 0.55
CA TYR A 236 30.43 6.90 0.52
C TYR A 236 29.93 6.35 1.86
N ALA A 237 30.45 6.86 2.98
CA ALA A 237 30.00 6.46 4.30
C ALA A 237 28.52 6.83 4.53
N ASP A 238 28.11 8.03 4.12
CA ASP A 238 26.72 8.49 4.19
C ASP A 238 25.79 7.62 3.34
N GLU A 239 26.23 7.26 2.13
CA GLU A 239 25.47 6.37 1.24
C GLU A 239 25.28 4.97 1.85
N LEU A 240 26.34 4.41 2.45
CA LEU A 240 26.28 3.11 3.11
C LEU A 240 25.32 3.15 4.30
N ALA A 241 25.41 4.18 5.15
CA ALA A 241 24.50 4.37 6.28
C ALA A 241 23.03 4.53 5.83
N ALA A 242 22.80 5.24 4.72
CA ALA A 242 21.46 5.38 4.15
C ALA A 242 20.88 4.06 3.60
N GLU A 243 21.72 3.17 3.07
CA GLU A 243 21.30 1.83 2.63
C GLU A 243 21.04 0.89 3.82
N GLU A 244 21.80 1.02 4.92
CA GLU A 244 21.54 0.31 6.17
C GLU A 244 20.22 0.76 6.82
N ASP A 245 19.96 2.07 6.87
CA ASP A 245 18.69 2.65 7.31
C ASP A 245 17.52 2.10 6.48
N LEU A 246 17.66 2.06 5.15
CA LEU A 246 16.65 1.49 4.27
C LEU A 246 16.40 0.01 4.58
N LYS A 247 17.46 -0.78 4.75
CA LYS A 247 17.34 -2.22 5.05
C LYS A 247 16.65 -2.46 6.39
N ALA A 248 17.00 -1.70 7.41
CA ALA A 248 16.36 -1.76 8.72
C ALA A 248 14.87 -1.40 8.62
N ALA A 249 14.54 -0.28 7.98
CA ALA A 249 13.15 0.15 7.82
C ALA A 249 12.29 -0.84 7.02
N LEU A 250 12.84 -1.47 5.98
CA LEU A 250 12.13 -2.49 5.20
C LEU A 250 11.88 -3.76 6.00
N LYS A 251 12.80 -4.11 6.92
CA LYS A 251 12.62 -5.21 7.85
C LYS A 251 11.50 -4.89 8.84
N ASP A 252 11.55 -3.72 9.49
CA ASP A 252 10.53 -3.26 10.44
C ASP A 252 9.14 -3.22 9.77
N ALA A 253 9.07 -2.64 8.56
CA ALA A 253 7.83 -2.56 7.78
C ALA A 253 7.27 -3.95 7.45
N LYS A 254 8.14 -4.90 7.07
CA LYS A 254 7.73 -6.28 6.81
C LYS A 254 7.19 -6.95 8.07
N GLU A 255 7.89 -6.83 9.19
CA GLU A 255 7.48 -7.42 10.47
C GLU A 255 6.11 -6.86 10.91
N ALA A 256 5.93 -5.54 10.85
CA ALA A 256 4.65 -4.88 11.15
C ALA A 256 3.51 -5.37 10.24
N SER A 257 3.79 -5.53 8.94
CA SER A 257 2.79 -6.01 8.00
C SER A 257 2.45 -7.48 8.19
N ASP A 258 3.44 -8.32 8.45
CA ASP A 258 3.23 -9.74 8.70
C ASP A 258 2.43 -9.94 10.01
N ALA A 259 2.72 -9.16 11.07
CA ALA A 259 1.97 -9.16 12.32
C ALA A 259 0.51 -8.74 12.11
N THR A 260 0.27 -7.68 11.34
CA THR A 260 -1.08 -7.21 10.99
C THR A 260 -1.88 -8.27 10.25
N ILE A 261 -1.27 -8.93 9.25
CA ILE A 261 -1.92 -10.00 8.49
C ILE A 261 -2.21 -11.20 9.37
N LYS A 262 -1.26 -11.59 10.23
CA LYS A 262 -1.44 -12.70 11.17
C LYS A 262 -2.62 -12.45 12.12
N ALA A 263 -2.69 -11.26 12.73
CA ALA A 263 -3.79 -10.89 13.61
C ALA A 263 -5.15 -10.93 12.90
N ALA A 264 -5.21 -10.47 11.63
CA ALA A 264 -6.43 -10.53 10.84
C ALA A 264 -6.86 -11.97 10.50
N LEU A 265 -5.90 -12.87 10.24
CA LEU A 265 -6.18 -14.29 10.00
C LEU A 265 -6.69 -14.99 11.26
N GLU A 266 -6.06 -14.74 12.41
CA GLU A 266 -6.48 -15.30 13.71
C GLU A 266 -7.91 -14.86 14.06
N ALA A 267 -8.21 -13.57 13.93
CA ALA A 267 -9.56 -13.04 14.16
C ALA A 267 -10.64 -13.67 13.24
N SER A 268 -10.26 -14.06 12.01
CA SER A 268 -11.19 -14.71 11.07
C SER A 268 -11.40 -16.21 11.36
N GLY A 269 -10.44 -16.87 12.03
CA GLY A 269 -10.50 -18.30 12.35
C GLY A 269 -11.33 -18.63 13.60
N GLU A 270 -11.45 -17.68 14.53
CA GLU A 270 -12.17 -17.89 15.80
C GLU A 270 -13.71 -17.89 15.65
N GLY A 271 -14.24 -17.44 14.50
CA GLY A 271 -15.68 -17.33 14.23
C GLY A 271 -16.44 -18.63 13.88
N CYS A 272 -15.78 -19.78 13.77
CA CYS A 272 -16.41 -21.03 13.29
C CYS A 272 -16.37 -22.22 14.26
N SER A 273 -16.18 -22.00 15.57
CA SER A 273 -16.31 -23.06 16.58
C SER A 273 -17.60 -22.91 17.40
N GLY A 274 -18.73 -22.77 16.71
CA GLY A 274 -20.06 -22.93 17.30
C GLY A 274 -20.28 -24.39 17.68
N THR A 275 -20.28 -24.66 18.98
CA THR A 275 -20.61 -25.93 19.61
C THR A 275 -21.98 -26.44 19.15
N SER A 276 -22.04 -27.60 18.49
CA SER A 276 -23.29 -28.36 18.39
C SER A 276 -23.72 -28.79 19.79
N PRO A 277 -24.93 -28.43 20.26
CA PRO A 277 -25.51 -29.11 21.41
C PRO A 277 -25.90 -30.50 20.94
N GLY A 278 -25.31 -31.52 21.58
CA GLY A 278 -25.67 -32.91 21.36
C GLY A 278 -27.17 -33.12 21.59
N SER A 279 -27.79 -33.83 20.67
CA SER A 279 -29.10 -34.48 20.83
C SER A 279 -28.90 -35.98 20.70
#